data_AF-A0A6I7Z5J2-F1
#
_entry.id   AF-A0A6I7Z5J2-F1
#
_cell.length_a   1.000
_cell.length_b   1.000
_cell.length_c   1.000
_cell.angle_alpha   90.00
_cell.angle_beta   90.00
_cell.angle_gamma   90.00
#
_symmetry.space_group_name_H-M   'P 1'
#
loop_
_entity.id
_entity.type
_entity.pdbx_description
1 polymer ?
#
loop_
_entity_poly.entity_id
_entity_poly.type
_entity_poly.pdbx_seq_one_letter_code
_entity_poly.pdbx_strand_id
1 'polypeptide(L)'
;MFGRLGAPEILLIILVVVLLFGAKRLPDMARAFGQSLRILKSETKAMQKDDADEPPPVHGTAAHQFAAESRHTAPDATEADTSHRR
;
A
#
# COMPACT_ATOMS: atom_id res chain seq x y z
N MET A 1 25.77 -8.00 35.82
CA MET A 1 26.08 -6.86 34.93
C MET A 1 25.53 -7.09 33.52
N PHE A 2 24.22 -7.33 33.38
CA PHE A 2 23.55 -7.61 32.08
C PHE A 2 22.16 -6.95 31.96
N GLY A 3 21.90 -5.91 32.76
CA GLY A 3 20.57 -5.29 32.90
C GLY A 3 20.36 -4.00 32.10
N ARG A 4 21.14 -3.79 31.02
CA ARG A 4 21.02 -2.59 30.16
C ARG A 4 20.86 -2.90 28.68
N LEU A 5 20.39 -4.10 28.30
CA LEU A 5 19.67 -4.25 27.02
C LEU A 5 18.36 -3.46 27.11
N GLY A 6 18.49 -2.14 27.13
CA GLY A 6 17.41 -1.19 27.11
C GLY A 6 17.27 -0.61 25.71
N ALA A 7 16.48 0.46 25.63
CA ALA A 7 16.31 1.26 24.43
C ALA A 7 17.61 1.57 23.63
N PRO A 8 18.80 1.83 24.22
CA PRO A 8 19.99 2.15 23.44
C PRO A 8 20.51 0.99 22.56
N GLU A 9 20.56 -0.25 23.05
CA GLU A 9 20.99 -1.40 22.24
C GLU A 9 20.06 -1.63 21.05
N ILE A 10 18.74 -1.55 21.27
CA ILE A 10 17.74 -1.71 20.21
C ILE A 10 17.92 -0.61 19.15
N LEU A 11 18.17 0.64 19.59
CA LEU A 11 18.42 1.75 18.68
C LEU A 11 19.69 1.52 17.84
N LEU A 12 20.75 0.97 18.44
CA LEU A 12 22.00 0.66 17.74
C LEU A 12 21.80 -0.44 16.70
N ILE A 13 21.04 -1.49 17.02
CA ILE A 13 20.69 -2.55 16.05
C ILE A 13 19.87 -1.98 14.89
N ILE A 14 18.84 -1.17 15.18
CA ILE A 14 18.04 -0.52 14.13
C ILE A 14 18.91 0.39 13.27
N LEU A 15 19.85 1.13 13.84
CA LEU A 15 20.77 1.97 13.09
C LEU A 15 21.59 1.14 12.09
N VAL A 16 22.15 0.01 12.53
CA VAL A 16 22.90 -0.90 11.65
C VAL A 16 22.01 -1.47 10.55
N VAL A 17 20.80 -1.92 10.86
CA VAL A 17 19.84 -2.43 9.87
C VAL A 17 19.49 -1.34 8.86
N VAL A 18 19.25 -0.10 9.30
CA VAL A 18 18.97 1.03 8.40
C VAL A 18 20.16 1.36 7.51
N LEU A 19 21.40 1.22 7.98
CA LEU A 19 22.59 1.42 7.14
C LEU A 19 22.75 0.34 6.07
N LEU A 20 22.46 -0.93 6.41
CA LEU A 20 22.57 -2.06 5.48
C LEU A 20 21.46 -2.08 4.43
N PHE A 21 20.21 -1.89 4.87
CA PHE A 21 19.04 -1.97 3.99
C PHE A 21 18.66 -0.60 3.39
N GLY A 22 19.04 0.50 4.04
CA GLY A 22 18.67 1.86 3.67
C GLY A 22 17.34 2.30 4.30
N ALA A 23 17.25 3.61 4.62
CA ALA A 23 16.08 4.22 5.27
C ALA A 23 14.77 4.07 4.47
N LYS A 24 14.84 3.86 3.16
CA LYS A 24 13.67 3.72 2.29
C LYS A 24 13.20 2.27 2.14
N ARG A 25 14.07 1.26 2.35
CA ARG A 25 13.73 -0.17 2.16
C ARG A 25 13.09 -0.80 3.38
N LEU A 26 13.52 -0.43 4.58
CA LEU A 26 12.94 -0.91 5.83
C LEU A 26 11.42 -0.62 5.92
N PRO A 27 10.94 0.61 5.72
CA PRO A 27 9.49 0.90 5.76
C PRO A 27 8.72 0.29 4.59
N ASP A 28 9.36 0.15 3.41
CA ASP A 28 8.73 -0.42 2.21
C ASP A 28 8.47 -1.92 2.41
N MET A 29 9.47 -2.67 2.89
CA MET A 29 9.33 -4.06 3.29
C MET A 29 8.30 -4.22 4.41
N ALA A 30 8.38 -3.40 5.47
CA ALA A 30 7.41 -3.46 6.57
C ALA A 30 5.97 -3.22 6.09
N ARG A 31 5.74 -2.33 5.13
CA ARG A 31 4.41 -2.09 4.53
C ARG A 31 3.93 -3.29 3.73
N ALA A 32 4.78 -3.89 2.90
CA ALA A 32 4.43 -5.09 2.12
C ALA A 32 4.12 -6.29 3.03
N PHE A 33 4.98 -6.55 4.03
CA PHE A 33 4.74 -7.60 5.04
C PHE A 33 3.49 -7.31 5.88
N GLY A 34 3.27 -6.06 6.28
CA GLY A 34 2.11 -5.65 7.06
C GLY A 34 0.79 -5.80 6.31
N GLN A 35 0.78 -5.56 5.00
CA GLN A 35 -0.40 -5.76 4.17
C GLN A 35 -0.76 -7.24 4.05
N SER A 36 0.25 -8.13 3.92
CA SER A 36 0.04 -9.58 3.96
C SER A 36 -0.52 -10.00 5.32
N LEU A 37 0.14 -9.63 6.42
CA LEU A 37 -0.32 -9.92 7.79
C LEU A 37 -1.73 -9.38 8.08
N ARG A 38 -2.12 -8.24 7.51
CA ARG A 38 -3.46 -7.67 7.66
C ARG A 38 -4.53 -8.58 7.06
N ILE A 39 -4.29 -9.11 5.86
CA ILE A 39 -5.22 -10.01 5.17
C ILE A 39 -5.39 -11.30 5.99
N LEU A 40 -4.27 -11.91 6.39
CA LEU A 40 -4.29 -13.10 7.24
C LEU A 40 -5.01 -12.83 8.57
N LYS A 41 -4.79 -11.66 9.18
CA LYS A 41 -5.45 -11.27 10.43
C LYS A 41 -6.95 -11.03 10.24
N SER A 42 -7.40 -10.43 9.13
CA SER A 42 -8.83 -10.25 8.86
C SER A 42 -9.54 -11.58 8.64
N GLU A 43 -8.93 -12.52 7.91
CA GLU A 43 -9.49 -13.86 7.71
C GLU A 43 -9.54 -14.63 9.03
N THR A 44 -8.45 -14.63 9.80
CA THR A 44 -8.40 -15.25 11.13
C THR A 44 -9.41 -14.64 12.10
N LYS A 45 -9.67 -13.33 12.00
CA LYS A 45 -10.65 -12.64 12.84
C LYS A 45 -12.09 -12.92 12.41
N ALA A 46 -12.35 -13.12 11.12
CA ALA A 46 -13.65 -13.55 10.63
C ALA A 46 -13.99 -14.95 11.15
N MET A 47 -13.03 -15.88 11.09
CA MET A 47 -13.21 -17.23 11.66
C MET A 47 -13.48 -17.21 13.17
N GLN A 48 -12.85 -16.30 13.93
CA GLN A 48 -13.14 -16.12 15.36
C GLN A 48 -14.44 -15.37 15.64
N LYS A 49 -14.98 -14.63 14.67
CA LYS A 49 -16.21 -13.86 14.82
C LYS A 49 -17.44 -14.63 14.38
N ASP A 50 -17.31 -15.69 13.58
CA ASP A 50 -18.42 -16.56 13.23
C ASP A 50 -18.97 -17.34 14.46
N ASP A 51 -18.24 -17.34 15.59
CA ASP A 51 -18.74 -17.77 16.91
C ASP A 51 -19.51 -16.67 17.69
N ALA A 52 -19.52 -15.41 17.21
CA ALA A 52 -20.14 -14.26 17.87
C ALA A 52 -20.76 -13.28 16.85
N ASP A 53 -22.06 -13.48 16.56
CA ASP A 53 -23.01 -12.63 15.84
C ASP A 53 -22.65 -11.11 15.80
N GLU A 54 -22.05 -10.60 14.70
CA GLU A 54 -22.12 -9.18 14.30
C GLU A 54 -21.61 -8.91 12.84
N PRO A 55 -22.28 -8.06 12.03
CA PRO A 55 -21.86 -7.78 10.64
C PRO A 55 -20.55 -6.99 10.54
N PRO A 56 -19.68 -7.25 9.55
CA PRO A 56 -18.37 -6.58 9.44
C PRO A 56 -18.48 -5.14 8.89
N PRO A 57 -17.63 -4.21 9.37
CA PRO A 57 -17.51 -2.89 8.75
C PRO A 57 -16.73 -3.00 7.43
N VAL A 58 -17.38 -2.62 6.35
CA VAL A 58 -16.81 -2.45 5.01
C VAL A 58 -15.78 -1.32 5.02
N HIS A 59 -14.50 -1.62 5.24
CA HIS A 59 -13.42 -0.63 5.13
C HIS A 59 -12.41 -1.07 4.06
N GLY A 60 -12.81 -0.83 2.82
CA GLY A 60 -12.00 -0.91 1.61
C GLY A 60 -12.06 0.38 0.79
N THR A 61 -11.98 1.57 1.42
CA THR A 61 -11.94 2.86 0.71
C THR A 61 -10.50 3.33 0.42
N ALA A 62 -9.64 2.44 -0.07
CA ALA A 62 -8.33 2.83 -0.61
C ALA A 62 -8.18 2.53 -2.11
N ALA A 63 -9.29 2.34 -2.81
CA ALA A 63 -9.34 2.21 -4.27
C ALA A 63 -10.03 3.40 -4.95
N HIS A 64 -10.00 4.59 -4.34
CA HIS A 64 -10.47 5.84 -4.96
C HIS A 64 -9.35 6.62 -5.66
N GLN A 65 -8.41 5.92 -6.32
CA GLN A 65 -7.39 6.56 -7.17
C GLN A 65 -7.07 5.78 -8.46
N PHE A 66 -7.97 4.88 -8.88
CA PHE A 66 -8.09 4.53 -10.31
C PHE A 66 -9.41 5.16 -10.80
N ALA A 67 -9.41 5.77 -11.99
CA ALA A 67 -10.57 6.35 -12.68
C ALA A 67 -10.91 7.85 -12.46
N ALA A 68 -9.90 8.72 -12.49
CA ALA A 68 -10.00 9.94 -13.31
C ALA A 68 -9.01 9.74 -14.48
N GLU A 69 -9.27 8.86 -15.45
CA GLU A 69 -10.18 9.13 -16.58
C GLU A 69 -10.06 10.58 -17.08
N SER A 70 -8.83 11.04 -17.31
CA SER A 70 -8.56 12.31 -18.00
C SER A 70 -7.72 12.05 -19.24
N ARG A 71 -8.39 12.16 -20.39
CA ARG A 71 -7.90 12.16 -21.79
C ARG A 71 -7.63 10.74 -22.34
N HIS A 72 -8.63 10.02 -22.84
CA HIS A 72 -9.34 10.34 -24.10
C HIS A 72 -8.39 10.99 -25.13
N THR A 73 -7.35 10.28 -25.55
CA THR A 73 -6.80 10.49 -26.90
C THR A 73 -7.76 9.80 -27.85
N ALA A 74 -8.62 10.63 -28.44
CA ALA A 74 -9.68 10.28 -29.35
C ALA A 74 -9.25 9.29 -30.45
N PRO A 75 -10.01 8.21 -30.67
CA PRO A 75 -10.04 7.54 -31.95
C PRO A 75 -11.32 7.98 -32.67
N ASP A 76 -11.29 9.05 -33.47
CA ASP A 76 -12.29 9.17 -34.54
C ASP A 76 -11.93 10.22 -35.60
N ALA A 77 -12.32 9.89 -36.83
CA ALA A 77 -12.52 10.76 -38.00
C ALA A 77 -11.27 11.50 -38.54
N THR A 78 -10.56 10.97 -39.55
CA THR A 78 -10.95 11.04 -40.98
C THR A 78 -12.13 11.96 -41.24
N GLU A 79 -11.92 12.95 -42.13
CA GLU A 79 -12.95 13.78 -42.77
C GLU A 79 -13.20 15.14 -42.09
N ALA A 80 -12.43 16.15 -42.51
CA ALA A 80 -12.98 17.44 -42.94
C ALA A 80 -11.84 18.38 -43.41
N ASP A 81 -11.89 18.70 -44.70
CA ASP A 81 -11.83 20.08 -45.18
C ASP A 81 -10.55 20.92 -44.95
N THR A 82 -9.70 21.00 -45.97
CA THR A 82 -8.87 22.18 -46.33
C THR A 82 -8.21 21.84 -47.67
N SER A 83 -8.57 22.36 -48.85
CA SER A 83 -9.04 23.69 -49.24
C SER A 83 -8.17 24.83 -48.72
N HIS A 84 -6.88 24.79 -49.04
CA HIS A 84 -5.92 25.91 -49.05
C HIS A 84 -4.54 25.29 -49.30
N ARG A 85 -3.59 25.77 -50.10
CA ARG A 85 -3.44 26.94 -50.96
C ARG A 85 -1.97 26.90 -51.38
N ARG A 86 -1.74 26.95 -52.70
CA ARG A 86 -0.46 27.19 -53.41
C ARG A 86 0.54 26.06 -53.45
#